data_AF-A0A7G8ILF3-F1
#
_entry.id   AF-A0A7G8ILF3-F1
#
_cell.length_a   1.000
_cell.length_b   1.000
_cell.length_c   1.000
_cell.angle_alpha   90.00
_cell.angle_beta   90.00
_cell.angle_gamma   90.00
#
_symmetry.space_group_name_H-M   'P 1'
#
loop_
_entity.id
_entity.type
_entity.pdbx_description
1 polymer ?
#
loop_
_entity_poly.entity_id
_entity_poly.type
_entity_poly.pdbx_seq_one_letter_code
_entity_poly.pdbx_strand_id
1 'polypeptide(L)'
;MARPALTIALLLRTRALVDVCCQWLPVNRYAPVDLGEVESGQQVLELLSHQREAVDAVVIEQSLLDGTTRESLGQEGLLFPAVVVGDLMGRVDYHPEEVHLPGDQLEQLGYNVDAAISRFLRQGQKEVMPEDGAEQNARPSIDGSAWRMSSRLQERLGYLGVFYKRDPSRFLANLPLDEQRDLVQSLQRTYRDLLISYFRDPAAANQALESFVNTAFFGDLPITRAVEIHMNLIDEFWKQLRLEGHKNDFLQDYRLALLDVMAHLCEMYRRSIPAEVPLMPSAGERRILNEPEVSP
;
A
#
# COMPACT_ATOMS: atom_id res chain seq x y z
N MET A 1 22.40 -1.26 -16.37
CA MET A 1 22.49 0.10 -15.82
C MET A 1 21.80 0.07 -14.46
N ALA A 2 22.42 0.68 -13.44
CA ALA A 2 21.97 0.59 -12.04
C ALA A 2 20.57 1.21 -11.86
N ARG A 3 19.76 0.62 -10.97
CA ARG A 3 18.44 1.14 -10.58
C ARG A 3 18.59 2.62 -10.19
N PRO A 4 17.65 3.51 -10.55
CA PRO A 4 17.75 4.92 -10.16
C PRO A 4 17.59 5.05 -8.63
N ALA A 5 18.70 5.23 -7.91
CA ALA A 5 18.74 5.30 -6.45
C ALA A 5 17.79 6.39 -5.92
N LEU A 6 16.78 6.01 -5.12
CA LEU A 6 15.79 6.93 -4.56
C LEU A 6 16.47 7.88 -3.57
N THR A 7 16.33 9.18 -3.79
CA THR A 7 16.92 10.22 -2.95
C THR A 7 16.04 10.41 -1.72
N ILE A 8 16.56 10.08 -0.54
CA ILE A 8 15.85 10.26 0.73
C ILE A 8 16.44 11.46 1.47
N ALA A 9 15.64 12.48 1.71
CA ALA A 9 16.01 13.60 2.56
C ALA A 9 15.87 13.21 4.04
N LEU A 10 16.96 13.26 4.81
CA LEU A 10 16.94 13.07 6.26
C LEU A 10 16.88 14.44 6.93
N LEU A 11 15.79 14.70 7.65
CA LEU A 11 15.54 15.91 8.44
C LEU A 11 15.40 15.51 9.91
N LEU A 12 16.54 15.28 10.55
CA LEU A 12 16.64 14.79 11.92
C LEU A 12 17.45 15.79 12.75
N ARG A 13 17.05 16.00 14.01
CA ARG A 13 17.72 16.91 14.94
C ARG A 13 18.98 16.30 15.53
N THR A 14 19.00 14.97 15.67
CA THR A 14 20.09 14.24 16.33
C THR A 14 20.99 13.54 15.31
N ARG A 15 22.29 13.88 15.27
CA ARG A 15 23.27 13.20 14.39
C ARG A 15 23.34 11.69 14.58
N ALA A 16 23.18 11.20 15.82
CA ALA A 16 23.13 9.77 16.09
C ALA A 16 21.97 9.07 15.37
N LEU A 17 20.83 9.74 15.18
CA LEU A 17 19.71 9.20 14.40
C LEU A 17 20.01 9.22 12.91
N VAL A 18 20.69 10.25 12.40
CA VAL A 18 21.15 10.30 11.00
C VAL A 18 22.07 9.14 10.69
N ASP A 19 23.06 8.87 11.55
CA ASP A 19 24.01 7.76 11.37
C ASP A 19 23.31 6.40 11.38
N VAL A 20 22.34 6.20 12.28
CA VAL A 20 21.55 4.96 12.36
C VAL A 20 20.65 4.82 11.12
N CYS A 21 19.98 5.88 10.68
CA CYS A 21 19.18 5.86 9.45
C CYS A 21 20.04 5.52 8.22
N CYS A 22 21.22 6.11 8.10
CA CYS A 22 22.18 5.83 7.03
C CYS A 22 22.67 4.38 7.06
N GLN A 23 22.85 3.79 8.25
CA GLN A 23 23.26 2.39 8.40
C GLN A 23 22.17 1.40 7.90
N TRP A 24 20.90 1.72 8.14
CA TRP A 24 19.77 0.83 7.79
C TRP A 24 19.21 1.05 6.39
N LEU A 25 19.63 2.10 5.69
CA LEU A 25 19.28 2.34 4.29
C LEU A 25 20.29 1.66 3.35
N PRO A 26 19.90 0.60 2.61
CA PRO A 26 20.82 -0.07 1.70
C PRO A 26 21.25 0.86 0.55
N VAL A 27 22.56 1.13 0.49
CA VAL A 27 23.25 2.04 -0.44
C VAL A 27 22.97 1.75 -1.92
N ASN A 28 22.54 0.53 -2.24
CA ASN A 28 22.26 0.10 -3.62
C ASN A 28 20.87 0.56 -4.14
N ARG A 29 19.98 1.01 -3.25
CA ARG A 29 18.60 1.41 -3.61
C ARG A 29 18.25 2.83 -3.17
N TYR A 30 18.86 3.32 -2.10
CA TYR A 30 18.58 4.64 -1.55
C TYR A 30 19.85 5.50 -1.50
N ALA A 31 19.73 6.77 -1.87
CA ALA A 31 20.74 7.80 -1.69
C ALA A 31 20.28 8.72 -0.56
N PRO A 32 20.72 8.49 0.70
CA PRO A 32 20.41 9.40 1.79
C PRO A 32 21.11 10.74 1.55
N VAL A 33 20.35 11.82 1.61
CA VAL A 33 20.83 13.20 1.60
C VAL A 33 20.57 13.75 2.99
N ASP A 34 21.64 13.90 3.76
CA ASP A 34 21.60 14.65 4.99
C ASP A 34 21.51 16.14 4.64
N LEU A 35 20.39 16.77 5.00
CA LEU A 35 20.16 18.20 4.78
C LEU A 35 20.68 19.06 5.94
N GLY A 36 21.35 18.45 6.92
CA GLY A 36 21.97 19.09 8.07
C GLY A 36 21.13 19.00 9.34
N GLU A 37 21.72 19.40 10.49
CA GLU A 37 20.99 19.51 11.76
C GLU A 37 19.90 20.56 11.65
N VAL A 38 18.66 20.10 11.61
CA VAL A 38 17.51 20.99 11.54
C VAL A 38 17.05 21.32 12.96
N GLU A 39 17.12 22.60 13.32
CA GLU A 39 16.74 23.07 14.66
C GLU A 39 15.30 23.62 14.71
N SER A 40 14.68 23.88 13.56
CA SER A 40 13.35 24.49 13.47
C SER A 40 12.59 24.10 12.21
N GLY A 41 11.26 23.99 12.30
CA GLY A 41 10.39 23.64 11.16
C GLY A 41 10.44 24.61 9.98
N GLN A 42 10.86 25.86 10.17
CA GLN A 42 11.09 26.81 9.07
C GLN A 42 12.28 26.43 8.19
N GLN A 43 13.34 25.86 8.76
CA GLN A 43 14.50 25.37 8.00
C GLN A 43 14.13 24.14 7.16
N VAL A 44 13.22 23.29 7.66
CA VAL A 44 12.64 22.18 6.88
C VAL A 44 12.03 22.70 5.58
N LEU A 45 11.25 23.78 5.66
CA LEU A 45 10.54 24.35 4.53
C LEU A 45 11.50 24.94 3.49
N GLU A 46 12.53 25.67 3.93
CA GLU A 46 13.56 26.22 3.05
C GLU A 46 14.33 25.12 2.32
N LEU A 47 14.79 24.09 3.05
CA LEU A 47 15.58 22.99 2.50
C LEU A 47 14.77 22.15 1.49
N LEU A 48 13.51 21.84 1.81
CA LEU A 48 12.61 21.12 0.91
C LEU A 48 12.22 21.95 -0.32
N SER A 49 12.11 23.27 -0.18
CA SER A 49 11.85 24.16 -1.32
C SER A 49 13.02 24.20 -2.31
N HIS A 50 14.25 24.25 -1.81
CA HIS A 50 15.47 24.28 -2.63
C HIS A 50 15.76 22.95 -3.33
N GLN A 51 15.40 21.82 -2.71
CA GLN A 51 15.64 20.48 -3.28
C GLN A 51 14.38 19.78 -3.80
N ARG A 52 13.32 20.54 -4.11
CA ARG A 52 11.99 20.01 -4.49
C ARG A 52 12.03 19.00 -5.64
N GLU A 53 12.94 19.16 -6.59
CA GLU A 53 13.05 18.30 -7.77
C GLU A 53 13.96 17.09 -7.57
N ALA A 54 14.84 17.11 -6.56
CA ALA A 54 15.87 16.08 -6.33
C ALA A 54 15.49 15.04 -5.28
N VAL A 55 14.53 15.35 -4.40
CA VAL A 55 14.10 14.50 -3.28
C VAL A 55 12.88 13.66 -3.67
N ASP A 56 12.95 12.36 -3.38
CA ASP A 56 11.90 11.37 -3.66
C ASP A 56 11.06 11.01 -2.43
N ALA A 57 11.68 11.01 -1.25
CA ALA A 57 11.03 10.75 0.04
C ALA A 57 11.74 11.51 1.17
N VAL A 58 11.03 11.74 2.27
CA VAL A 58 11.55 12.52 3.40
C VAL A 58 11.39 11.71 4.70
N VAL A 59 12.41 11.74 5.55
CA VAL A 59 12.35 11.22 6.92
C VAL A 59 12.45 12.42 7.86
N ILE A 60 11.42 12.66 8.66
CA ILE A 60 11.29 13.85 9.51
C ILE A 60 11.17 13.43 10.97
N GLU A 61 11.92 14.06 11.87
CA GLU A 61 11.72 13.87 13.31
C GLU A 61 10.44 14.59 13.78
N GLN A 62 9.60 13.91 14.56
CA GLN A 62 8.30 14.44 15.02
C GLN A 62 8.42 15.78 15.76
N SER A 63 9.52 16.00 16.49
CA SER A 63 9.77 17.27 17.19
C SER A 63 9.90 18.49 16.28
N LEU A 64 10.06 18.29 14.97
CA LEU A 64 10.18 19.35 13.96
C LEU A 64 8.83 19.68 13.30
N LEU A 65 7.80 18.86 13.54
CA LEU A 65 6.47 18.98 12.95
C LEU A 65 5.50 19.65 13.91
N ASP A 66 5.56 20.99 13.97
CA ASP A 66 4.54 21.80 14.64
C ASP A 66 3.36 22.11 13.70
N GLY A 67 2.18 22.41 14.26
CA GLY A 67 0.99 22.76 13.49
C GLY A 67 1.16 23.94 12.53
N THR A 68 2.01 24.91 12.89
CA THR A 68 2.38 26.05 12.04
C THR A 68 3.21 25.62 10.82
N THR A 69 4.17 24.72 11.05
CA THR A 69 5.04 24.16 10.00
C THR A 69 4.22 23.32 9.02
N ARG A 70 3.25 22.55 9.52
CA ARG A 70 2.31 21.80 8.70
C ARG A 70 1.48 22.69 7.77
N GLU A 71 0.92 23.78 8.31
CA GLU A 71 0.12 24.72 7.51
C GLU A 71 0.98 25.39 6.42
N SER A 72 2.22 25.77 6.75
CA SER A 72 3.14 26.36 5.77
C SER A 72 3.57 25.35 4.69
N LEU A 73 3.87 24.10 5.04
CA LEU A 73 4.21 23.05 4.06
C LEU A 73 3.03 22.72 3.13
N GLY A 74 1.80 22.75 3.68
CA GLY A 74 0.58 22.60 2.90
C GLY A 74 0.32 23.76 1.93
N GLN A 75 0.58 25.01 2.35
CA GLN A 75 0.42 26.19 1.52
C GLN A 75 1.45 26.26 0.38
N GLU A 76 2.69 25.80 0.62
CA GLU A 76 3.77 25.77 -0.38
C GLU A 76 3.72 24.56 -1.34
N GLY A 77 2.75 23.65 -1.14
CA GLY A 77 2.56 22.46 -1.97
C GLY A 77 3.75 21.50 -1.93
N LEU A 78 4.46 21.46 -0.81
CA LEU A 78 5.65 20.63 -0.56
C LEU A 78 5.24 19.29 0.06
N LEU A 79 4.41 18.52 -0.64
CA LEU A 79 3.99 17.20 -0.17
C LEU A 79 4.88 16.12 -0.79
N PHE A 80 5.59 15.38 0.07
CA PHE A 80 6.47 14.27 -0.30
C PHE A 80 6.08 13.04 0.52
N PRO A 81 6.32 11.81 0.01
CA PRO A 81 6.23 10.61 0.83
C PRO A 81 7.07 10.75 2.10
N ALA A 82 6.44 10.74 3.27
CA ALA A 82 7.10 11.01 4.53
C ALA A 82 7.07 9.83 5.52
N VAL A 83 8.21 9.61 6.18
CA VAL A 83 8.33 8.78 7.38
C VAL A 83 8.60 9.70 8.57
N VAL A 84 7.70 9.70 9.55
CA VAL A 84 7.81 10.52 10.76
C VAL A 84 8.46 9.67 11.86
N VAL A 85 9.64 10.07 12.32
CA VAL A 85 10.38 9.40 13.39
C VAL A 85 9.96 10.00 14.73
N GLY A 86 9.29 9.22 15.57
CA GLY A 86 8.77 9.71 16.86
C GLY A 86 7.74 8.78 17.48
N ASP A 87 7.07 9.25 18.53
CA ASP A 87 6.09 8.47 19.25
C ASP A 87 4.84 8.23 18.39
N LEU A 88 4.28 7.01 18.47
CA LEU A 88 3.02 6.63 17.82
C LEU A 88 1.85 7.36 18.47
N MET A 89 1.64 8.64 18.13
CA MET A 89 0.62 9.48 18.78
C MET A 89 -0.77 9.38 18.14
N GLY A 90 -0.98 8.54 17.12
CA GLY A 90 -2.28 8.36 16.47
C GLY A 90 -2.87 9.63 15.84
N ARG A 91 -2.02 10.65 15.64
CA ARG A 91 -2.34 11.93 14.99
C ARG A 91 -1.54 12.02 13.70
N VAL A 92 -2.14 12.69 12.71
CA VAL A 92 -1.43 13.04 11.49
C VAL A 92 -0.63 14.30 11.78
N ASP A 93 0.68 14.27 11.60
CA ASP A 93 1.62 15.35 11.90
C ASP A 93 1.97 16.16 10.63
N TYR A 94 1.99 15.52 9.47
CA TYR A 94 2.37 16.10 8.18
C TYR A 94 1.30 15.91 7.09
N HIS A 95 0.99 14.67 6.69
CA HIS A 95 0.00 14.36 5.64
C HIS A 95 -0.71 13.01 5.88
N PRO A 96 -1.94 12.79 5.37
CA PRO A 96 -2.75 11.61 5.72
C PRO A 96 -2.08 10.26 5.41
N GLU A 97 -1.19 10.20 4.43
CA GLU A 97 -0.50 8.99 3.99
C GLU A 97 0.88 8.75 4.66
N GLU A 98 1.19 9.51 5.72
CA GLU A 98 2.49 9.41 6.39
C GLU A 98 2.63 8.09 7.14
N VAL A 99 3.88 7.70 7.38
CA VAL A 99 4.20 6.49 8.13
C VAL A 99 4.98 6.87 9.37
N HIS A 100 4.41 6.63 10.54
CA HIS A 100 5.12 6.80 11.81
C HIS A 100 6.06 5.62 12.06
N LEU A 101 7.28 5.93 12.43
CA LEU A 101 8.31 4.97 12.81
C LEU A 101 8.87 5.35 14.18
N PRO A 102 8.67 4.55 15.23
CA PRO A 102 9.30 4.86 16.50
C PRO A 102 10.81 4.63 16.43
N GLY A 103 11.57 5.43 17.20
CA GLY A 103 13.03 5.46 17.13
C GLY A 103 13.72 4.14 17.52
N ASP A 104 12.98 3.23 18.16
CA ASP A 104 13.41 1.88 18.52
C ASP A 104 13.31 0.88 17.35
N GLN A 105 12.64 1.23 16.25
CA GLN A 105 12.38 0.35 15.09
C GLN A 105 13.02 0.84 13.79
N LEU A 106 14.10 1.62 13.88
CA LEU A 106 14.82 2.18 12.72
C LEU A 106 15.36 1.13 11.73
N GLU A 107 15.52 -0.12 12.16
CA GLU A 107 15.82 -1.26 11.29
C GLU A 107 14.78 -1.48 10.17
N GLN A 108 13.53 -1.04 10.38
CA GLN A 108 12.45 -1.15 9.40
C GLN A 108 12.35 0.08 8.47
N LEU A 109 13.29 1.04 8.55
CA LEU A 109 13.20 2.30 7.82
C LEU A 109 13.02 2.11 6.31
N GLY A 110 13.78 1.20 5.68
CA GLY A 110 13.65 0.93 4.25
C GLY A 110 12.24 0.44 3.85
N TYR A 111 11.63 -0.42 4.66
CA TYR A 111 10.26 -0.89 4.43
C TYR A 111 9.24 0.23 4.60
N ASN A 112 9.40 1.07 5.62
CA ASN A 112 8.50 2.18 5.89
C ASN A 112 8.60 3.29 4.85
N VAL A 113 9.79 3.55 4.29
CA VAL A 113 9.98 4.45 3.15
C VAL A 113 9.26 3.91 1.91
N ASP A 114 9.43 2.62 1.59
CA ASP A 114 8.70 1.99 0.47
C ASP A 114 7.18 2.03 0.69
N ALA A 115 6.73 1.85 1.93
CA ALA A 115 5.32 1.95 2.30
C ALA A 115 4.79 3.37 2.14
N ALA A 116 5.53 4.38 2.61
CA ALA A 116 5.17 5.80 2.47
C ALA A 116 5.07 6.20 0.99
N ILE A 117 6.04 5.81 0.16
CA ILE A 117 6.02 6.04 -1.28
C ILE A 117 4.80 5.36 -1.92
N SER A 118 4.54 4.09 -1.58
CA SER A 118 3.41 3.35 -2.15
C SER A 118 2.05 3.91 -1.74
N ARG A 119 1.92 4.41 -0.51
CA ARG A 119 0.72 5.10 0.00
C ARG A 119 0.48 6.41 -0.74
N PHE A 120 1.53 7.22 -0.87
CA PHE A 120 1.49 8.49 -1.59
C PHE A 120 1.11 8.31 -3.08
N LEU A 121 1.68 7.30 -3.76
CA LEU A 121 1.32 6.97 -5.14
C LEU A 121 -0.13 6.54 -5.30
N ARG A 122 -0.67 5.77 -4.36
CA ARG A 122 -2.09 5.35 -4.37
C ARG A 122 -3.04 6.53 -4.24
N GLN A 123 -2.73 7.51 -3.39
CA GLN A 123 -3.54 8.72 -3.26
C GLN A 123 -3.50 9.57 -4.54
N GLY A 124 -2.31 9.79 -5.12
CA GLY A 124 -2.18 10.52 -6.38
C GLY A 124 -2.95 9.88 -7.55
N GLN A 125 -3.16 8.55 -7.53
CA GLN A 125 -4.01 7.86 -8.50
C GLN A 125 -5.52 8.03 -8.21
N LYS A 126 -5.91 8.07 -6.93
CA LYS A 126 -7.29 8.27 -6.50
C LYS A 126 -7.81 9.66 -6.85
N GLU A 127 -6.95 10.69 -6.85
CA GLU A 127 -7.29 12.04 -7.29
C GLU A 127 -7.43 12.17 -8.83
N VAL A 128 -6.79 11.27 -9.60
CA VAL A 128 -6.87 11.23 -11.07
C VAL A 128 -8.13 10.52 -11.59
N MET A 129 -8.80 9.72 -10.76
CA MET A 129 -10.15 9.23 -11.03
C MET A 129 -11.15 10.21 -10.41
N PRO A 130 -11.62 11.24 -11.15
CA PRO A 130 -12.78 11.98 -10.69
C PRO A 130 -13.92 10.97 -10.56
N GLU A 131 -14.47 10.85 -9.34
CA GLU A 131 -15.78 10.27 -9.20
C GLU A 131 -16.73 11.18 -10.01
N ASP A 132 -17.26 10.64 -11.11
CA ASP A 132 -18.39 11.23 -11.82
C ASP A 132 -19.52 11.41 -10.80
N GLY A 133 -19.70 12.63 -10.28
CA GLY A 133 -20.90 12.98 -9.51
C GLY A 133 -20.78 13.87 -8.28
N ALA A 134 -19.68 14.57 -8.01
CA ALA A 134 -19.65 15.56 -6.91
C ALA A 134 -19.10 16.92 -7.35
N GLU A 135 -20.02 17.78 -7.79
CA GLU A 135 -19.75 19.21 -7.94
C GLU A 135 -19.52 19.89 -6.58
N GLN A 136 -18.58 20.86 -6.59
CA GLN A 136 -18.53 22.03 -5.71
C GLN A 136 -18.11 21.81 -4.24
N ASN A 137 -16.83 21.57 -4.04
CA ASN A 137 -16.04 22.26 -2.99
C ASN A 137 -14.57 22.28 -3.42
N ALA A 138 -14.25 23.20 -4.33
CA ALA A 138 -12.88 23.45 -4.78
C ALA A 138 -12.05 23.98 -3.60
N ARG A 139 -11.29 23.10 -2.96
CA ARG A 139 -10.05 23.51 -2.27
C ARG A 139 -9.05 23.91 -3.35
N PRO A 140 -8.26 24.98 -3.13
CA PRO A 140 -7.35 25.49 -4.14
C PRO A 140 -6.30 24.43 -4.47
N SER A 141 -6.03 24.32 -5.77
CA SER A 141 -5.21 23.31 -6.43
C SER A 141 -3.81 23.18 -5.83
N ILE A 142 -3.56 22.05 -5.15
CA ILE A 142 -2.24 21.50 -4.84
C ILE A 142 -1.85 20.47 -5.95
N ASP A 143 -2.53 20.50 -7.10
CA ASP A 143 -2.66 19.39 -8.05
C ASP A 143 -1.50 19.19 -9.04
N GLY A 144 -0.58 20.15 -9.16
CA GLY A 144 0.48 20.09 -10.18
C GLY A 144 1.76 19.38 -9.73
N SER A 145 2.20 19.63 -8.49
CA SER A 145 3.48 19.15 -7.97
C SER A 145 3.41 17.70 -7.49
N ALA A 146 2.35 17.34 -6.76
CA ALA A 146 2.12 15.98 -6.29
C ALA A 146 1.99 14.99 -7.46
N TRP A 147 1.32 15.39 -8.55
CA TRP A 147 1.19 14.57 -9.75
C TRP A 147 2.50 14.40 -10.53
N ARG A 148 3.30 15.47 -10.69
CA ARG A 148 4.65 15.35 -11.29
C ARG A 148 5.59 14.50 -10.45
N MET A 149 5.43 14.51 -9.12
CA MET A 149 6.20 13.62 -8.24
C MET A 149 5.77 12.17 -8.39
N SER A 150 4.46 11.89 -8.40
CA SER A 150 3.94 10.53 -8.51
C SER A 150 4.30 9.89 -9.85
N SER A 151 4.26 10.65 -10.96
CA SER A 151 4.69 10.15 -12.27
C SER A 151 6.19 9.83 -12.34
N ARG A 152 7.05 10.71 -11.80
CA ARG A 152 8.50 10.47 -11.72
C ARG A 152 8.84 9.26 -10.85
N LEU A 153 8.21 9.15 -9.69
CA LEU A 153 8.38 7.99 -8.81
C LEU A 153 7.92 6.71 -9.50
N GLN A 154 6.79 6.73 -10.20
CA GLN A 154 6.25 5.56 -10.91
C GLN A 154 7.16 5.11 -12.08
N GLU A 155 7.74 6.06 -12.82
CA GLU A 155 8.73 5.77 -13.88
C GLU A 155 10.00 5.13 -13.32
N ARG A 156 10.49 5.64 -12.18
CA ARG A 156 11.71 5.15 -11.52
C ARG A 156 11.53 3.80 -10.82
N LEU A 157 10.33 3.56 -10.29
CA LEU A 157 9.95 2.31 -9.62
C LEU A 157 9.50 1.22 -10.60
N GLY A 158 9.26 1.57 -11.87
CA GLY A 158 9.03 0.61 -12.94
C GLY A 158 7.77 -0.23 -12.76
N TYR A 159 6.68 0.33 -12.22
CA TYR A 159 5.41 -0.37 -11.94
C TYR A 159 4.60 -0.78 -13.20
N LEU A 160 5.27 -1.23 -14.26
CA LEU A 160 4.64 -1.86 -15.43
C LEU A 160 4.61 -3.38 -15.22
N GLY A 161 3.74 -3.82 -14.31
CA GLY A 161 3.42 -5.23 -14.09
C GLY A 161 2.29 -5.71 -15.00
N VAL A 162 2.35 -6.96 -15.45
CA VAL A 162 1.22 -7.64 -16.09
C VAL A 162 0.32 -8.20 -15.00
N PHE A 163 -0.74 -7.47 -14.65
CA PHE A 163 -1.70 -7.90 -13.63
C PHE A 163 -2.61 -9.01 -14.15
N TYR A 164 -3.14 -9.85 -13.25
CA TYR A 164 -4.38 -10.57 -13.54
C TYR A 164 -5.43 -9.54 -13.96
N LYS A 165 -5.91 -9.63 -15.21
CA LYS A 165 -7.03 -8.81 -15.68
C LYS A 165 -8.29 -9.24 -14.93
N ARG A 166 -8.53 -8.60 -13.79
CA ARG A 166 -9.83 -8.66 -13.11
C ARG A 166 -10.74 -7.65 -13.79
N ASP A 167 -11.98 -8.04 -14.06
CA ASP A 167 -12.96 -7.15 -14.67
C ASP A 167 -13.56 -6.23 -13.61
N PRO A 168 -13.28 -4.91 -13.62
CA PRO A 168 -13.76 -4.00 -12.59
C PRO A 168 -15.29 -3.90 -12.52
N SER A 169 -15.98 -4.20 -13.63
CA SER A 169 -17.44 -4.25 -13.70
C SER A 169 -18.04 -5.36 -12.84
N ARG A 170 -17.26 -6.39 -12.48
CA ARG A 170 -17.71 -7.52 -11.64
C ARG A 170 -17.34 -7.36 -10.16
N PHE A 171 -16.75 -6.23 -9.78
CA PHE A 171 -16.46 -5.95 -8.37
C PHE A 171 -17.75 -5.71 -7.61
N LEU A 172 -17.80 -6.17 -6.36
CA LEU A 172 -18.96 -6.03 -5.49
C LEU A 172 -19.48 -4.58 -5.47
N ALA A 173 -18.58 -3.59 -5.43
CA ALA A 173 -18.94 -2.17 -5.40
C ALA A 173 -19.62 -1.66 -6.68
N ASN A 174 -19.34 -2.29 -7.84
CA ASN A 174 -19.79 -1.84 -9.16
C ASN A 174 -20.98 -2.64 -9.70
N LEU A 175 -21.34 -3.73 -9.04
CA LEU A 175 -22.48 -4.57 -9.44
C LEU A 175 -23.82 -3.89 -9.10
N PRO A 176 -24.90 -4.16 -9.85
CA PRO A 176 -26.26 -3.81 -9.47
C PRO A 176 -26.64 -4.42 -8.11
N LEU A 177 -27.55 -3.77 -7.36
CA LEU A 177 -27.93 -4.22 -6.01
C LEU A 177 -28.44 -5.66 -5.95
N ASP A 178 -29.15 -6.13 -6.98
CA ASP A 178 -29.66 -7.50 -7.02
C ASP A 178 -28.50 -8.51 -7.20
N GLU A 179 -27.58 -8.24 -8.12
CA GLU A 179 -26.39 -9.08 -8.35
C GLU A 179 -25.43 -9.07 -7.15
N GLN A 180 -25.30 -7.93 -6.45
CA GLN A 180 -24.54 -7.85 -5.19
C GLN A 180 -25.13 -8.80 -4.14
N ARG A 181 -26.46 -8.81 -3.99
CA ARG A 181 -27.14 -9.68 -3.02
C ARG A 181 -26.94 -11.15 -3.39
N ASP A 182 -27.05 -11.49 -4.67
CA ASP A 182 -26.83 -12.85 -5.15
C ASP A 182 -25.39 -13.33 -4.91
N LEU A 183 -24.41 -12.45 -5.17
CA LEU A 183 -23.00 -12.74 -4.91
C LEU A 183 -22.73 -12.97 -3.42
N VAL A 184 -23.23 -12.08 -2.55
CA VAL A 184 -23.08 -12.22 -1.09
C VAL A 184 -23.77 -13.49 -0.59
N GLN A 185 -24.96 -13.83 -1.08
CA GLN A 185 -25.63 -15.07 -0.72
C GLN A 185 -24.84 -16.31 -1.19
N SER A 186 -24.27 -16.27 -2.39
CA SER A 186 -23.43 -17.35 -2.90
C SER A 186 -22.18 -17.56 -2.03
N LEU A 187 -21.53 -16.46 -1.64
CA LEU A 187 -20.40 -16.47 -0.71
C LEU A 187 -20.80 -17.02 0.66
N GLN A 188 -21.94 -16.61 1.21
CA GLN A 188 -22.48 -17.13 2.47
C GLN A 188 -22.76 -18.64 2.42
N ARG A 189 -23.36 -19.14 1.33
CA ARG A 189 -23.60 -20.58 1.14
C ARG A 189 -22.30 -21.36 1.09
N THR A 190 -21.35 -20.89 0.28
CA THR A 190 -20.03 -21.54 0.13
C THR A 190 -19.26 -21.53 1.46
N TYR A 191 -19.32 -20.43 2.20
CA TYR A 191 -18.69 -20.33 3.52
C TYR A 191 -19.37 -21.23 4.55
N ARG A 192 -20.71 -21.37 4.50
CA ARG A 192 -21.45 -22.31 5.34
C ARG A 192 -21.02 -23.75 5.07
N ASP A 193 -20.89 -24.13 3.80
CA ASP A 193 -20.43 -25.46 3.39
C ASP A 193 -19.01 -25.72 3.86
N LEU A 194 -18.13 -24.71 3.77
CA LEU A 194 -16.79 -24.74 4.35
C LEU A 194 -16.84 -25.03 5.85
N LEU A 195 -17.61 -24.27 6.64
CA LEU A 195 -17.67 -24.48 8.10
C LEU A 195 -18.20 -25.89 8.45
N ILE A 196 -19.26 -26.35 7.78
CA ILE A 196 -19.85 -27.67 8.04
C ILE A 196 -18.86 -28.80 7.73
N SER A 197 -18.06 -28.65 6.67
CA SER A 197 -17.07 -29.66 6.26
C SER A 197 -15.73 -29.53 6.98
N TYR A 198 -15.38 -28.36 7.55
CA TYR A 198 -14.04 -28.02 8.02
C TYR A 198 -13.39 -29.07 8.91
N PHE A 199 -14.09 -29.54 9.94
CA PHE A 199 -13.57 -30.55 10.87
C PHE A 199 -13.93 -31.99 10.50
N ARG A 200 -14.78 -32.19 9.49
CA ARG A 200 -15.37 -33.50 9.16
C ARG A 200 -14.79 -34.12 7.90
N ASP A 201 -14.56 -33.30 6.87
CA ASP A 201 -14.08 -33.71 5.57
C ASP A 201 -13.09 -32.66 5.02
N PRO A 202 -11.77 -32.88 5.21
CA PRO A 202 -10.75 -31.95 4.74
C PRO A 202 -10.76 -31.72 3.23
N ALA A 203 -11.17 -32.71 2.43
CA ALA A 203 -11.20 -32.57 0.97
C ALA A 203 -12.34 -31.63 0.52
N ALA A 204 -13.54 -31.84 1.07
CA ALA A 204 -14.68 -30.96 0.82
C ALA A 204 -14.44 -29.54 1.37
N ALA A 205 -13.81 -29.43 2.54
CA ALA A 205 -13.44 -28.15 3.13
C ALA A 205 -12.47 -27.37 2.24
N ASN A 206 -11.41 -28.00 1.73
CA ASN A 206 -10.46 -27.34 0.84
C ASN A 206 -11.13 -26.89 -0.47
N GLN A 207 -12.05 -27.67 -1.03
CA GLN A 207 -12.79 -27.28 -2.23
C GLN A 207 -13.70 -26.07 -1.97
N ALA A 208 -14.44 -26.07 -0.85
CA ALA A 208 -15.28 -24.95 -0.46
C ALA A 208 -14.44 -23.69 -0.17
N LEU A 209 -13.28 -23.87 0.46
CA LEU A 209 -12.29 -22.83 0.72
C LEU A 209 -11.80 -22.18 -0.59
N GLU A 210 -11.29 -22.99 -1.53
CA GLU A 210 -10.83 -22.49 -2.84
C GLU A 210 -11.96 -21.78 -3.61
N SER A 211 -13.16 -22.34 -3.61
CA SER A 211 -14.33 -21.74 -4.25
C SER A 211 -14.68 -20.37 -3.65
N PHE A 212 -14.69 -20.28 -2.32
CA PHE A 212 -14.95 -19.04 -1.60
C PHE A 212 -13.87 -18.00 -1.92
N VAL A 213 -12.59 -18.37 -1.81
CA VAL A 213 -11.45 -17.46 -2.02
C VAL A 213 -11.41 -16.95 -3.46
N ASN A 214 -11.63 -17.81 -4.46
CA ASN A 214 -11.69 -17.40 -5.87
C ASN A 214 -12.81 -16.38 -6.10
N THR A 215 -14.02 -16.68 -5.62
CA THR A 215 -15.17 -15.79 -5.78
C THR A 215 -14.94 -14.45 -5.09
N ALA A 216 -14.39 -14.47 -3.87
CA ALA A 216 -14.05 -13.26 -3.12
C ALA A 216 -12.96 -12.42 -3.79
N PHE A 217 -11.91 -13.05 -4.34
CA PHE A 217 -10.82 -12.34 -5.02
C PHE A 217 -11.25 -11.68 -6.33
N PHE A 218 -12.04 -12.38 -7.15
CA PHE A 218 -12.55 -11.83 -8.41
C PHE A 218 -13.63 -10.76 -8.19
N GLY A 219 -14.42 -10.88 -7.11
CA GLY A 219 -15.39 -9.87 -6.70
C GLY A 219 -14.79 -8.68 -5.95
N ASP A 220 -13.47 -8.66 -5.75
CA ASP A 220 -12.74 -7.67 -4.93
C ASP A 220 -13.39 -7.45 -3.54
N LEU A 221 -13.72 -8.56 -2.88
CA LEU A 221 -14.40 -8.55 -1.59
C LEU A 221 -13.47 -7.98 -0.49
N PRO A 222 -13.88 -6.91 0.22
CA PRO A 222 -13.10 -6.42 1.35
C PRO A 222 -12.96 -7.50 2.44
N ILE A 223 -11.78 -7.61 3.06
CA ILE A 223 -11.53 -8.58 4.14
C ILE A 223 -12.56 -8.45 5.27
N THR A 224 -12.99 -7.22 5.58
CA THR A 224 -14.03 -6.94 6.58
C THR A 224 -15.35 -7.65 6.28
N ARG A 225 -15.72 -7.80 4.99
CA ARG A 225 -16.93 -8.54 4.59
C ARG A 225 -16.78 -10.04 4.78
N ALA A 226 -15.60 -10.61 4.57
CA ALA A 226 -15.36 -12.02 4.85
C ALA A 226 -15.51 -12.33 6.36
N VAL A 227 -15.01 -11.43 7.21
CA VAL A 227 -15.20 -11.53 8.68
C VAL A 227 -16.67 -11.37 9.05
N GLU A 228 -17.40 -10.44 8.43
CA GLU A 228 -18.84 -10.26 8.66
C GLU A 228 -19.64 -11.52 8.31
N ILE A 229 -19.36 -12.14 7.15
CA ILE A 229 -19.99 -13.40 6.73
C ILE A 229 -19.74 -14.49 7.78
N HIS A 230 -18.49 -14.62 8.25
CA HIS A 230 -18.14 -15.56 9.31
C HIS A 230 -18.97 -15.32 10.58
N MET A 231 -18.99 -14.09 11.08
CA MET A 231 -19.68 -13.76 12.33
C MET A 231 -21.18 -14.01 12.25
N ASN A 232 -21.81 -13.65 11.13
CA ASN A 232 -23.24 -13.89 10.91
C ASN A 232 -23.56 -15.39 10.92
N LEU A 233 -22.74 -16.22 10.28
CA LEU A 233 -22.92 -17.68 10.27
C LEU A 233 -22.70 -18.32 11.64
N ILE A 234 -21.71 -17.84 12.40
CA ILE A 234 -21.50 -18.30 13.79
C ILE A 234 -22.68 -17.94 14.69
N ASP A 235 -23.25 -16.74 14.55
CA ASP A 235 -24.46 -16.33 15.28
C ASP A 235 -25.69 -17.18 14.88
N GLU A 236 -25.85 -17.50 13.59
CA GLU A 236 -26.88 -18.42 13.12
C GLU A 236 -26.73 -19.83 13.74
N PHE A 237 -25.53 -20.42 13.70
CA PHE A 237 -25.27 -21.71 14.32
C PHE A 237 -25.49 -21.68 15.83
N TRP A 238 -25.09 -20.61 16.50
CA TRP A 238 -25.32 -20.44 17.93
C TRP A 238 -26.82 -20.41 18.27
N LYS A 239 -27.63 -19.67 17.50
CA LYS A 239 -29.10 -19.64 17.67
C LYS A 239 -29.70 -21.02 17.45
N GLN A 240 -29.29 -21.73 16.41
CA GLN A 240 -29.79 -23.08 16.11
C GLN A 240 -29.45 -24.08 17.22
N LEU A 241 -28.18 -24.15 17.64
CA LEU A 241 -27.73 -25.06 18.70
C LEU A 241 -28.41 -24.78 20.04
N ARG A 242 -28.67 -23.49 20.35
CA ARG A 242 -29.38 -23.10 21.57
C ARG A 242 -30.83 -23.57 21.57
N LEU A 243 -31.49 -23.58 20.41
CA LEU A 243 -32.85 -24.12 20.28
C LEU A 243 -32.86 -25.65 20.41
N GLU A 244 -31.81 -26.31 19.95
CA GLU A 244 -31.64 -27.77 20.04
C GLU A 244 -31.11 -28.23 21.42
N GLY A 245 -30.70 -27.31 22.29
CA GLY A 245 -30.16 -27.60 23.62
C GLY A 245 -28.73 -28.12 23.63
N HIS A 246 -27.98 -27.92 22.55
CA HIS A 246 -26.58 -28.35 22.43
C HIS A 246 -25.61 -27.31 23.01
N LYS A 247 -24.43 -27.79 23.44
CA LYS A 247 -23.32 -26.92 23.83
C LYS A 247 -22.76 -26.21 22.60
N ASN A 248 -22.29 -25.00 22.78
CA ASN A 248 -21.85 -24.08 21.72
C ASN A 248 -20.39 -23.63 21.87
N ASP A 249 -19.65 -24.17 22.85
CA ASP A 249 -18.26 -23.81 23.11
C ASP A 249 -17.33 -24.08 21.91
N PHE A 250 -17.63 -25.13 21.13
CA PHE A 250 -16.86 -25.52 19.94
C PHE A 250 -16.94 -24.51 18.80
N LEU A 251 -17.91 -23.57 18.81
CA LEU A 251 -18.01 -22.54 17.77
C LEU A 251 -16.76 -21.64 17.72
N GLN A 252 -16.01 -21.56 18.83
CA GLN A 252 -14.74 -20.85 18.88
C GLN A 252 -13.67 -21.49 18.00
N ASP A 253 -13.75 -22.81 17.75
CA ASP A 253 -12.78 -23.54 16.95
C ASP A 253 -12.86 -23.14 15.47
N TYR A 254 -14.02 -22.64 15.01
CA TYR A 254 -14.18 -22.09 13.66
C TYR A 254 -13.36 -20.81 13.42
N ARG A 255 -12.75 -20.21 14.45
CA ARG A 255 -11.74 -19.16 14.25
C ARG A 255 -10.57 -19.66 13.40
N LEU A 256 -10.23 -20.96 13.46
CA LEU A 256 -9.23 -21.58 12.60
C LEU A 256 -9.64 -21.53 11.12
N ALA A 257 -10.92 -21.80 10.81
CA ALA A 257 -11.44 -21.69 9.46
C ALA A 257 -11.38 -20.25 8.92
N LEU A 258 -11.64 -19.25 9.76
CA LEU A 258 -11.49 -17.84 9.37
C LEU A 258 -10.02 -17.50 9.06
N LEU A 259 -9.08 -17.92 9.90
CA LEU A 259 -7.65 -17.70 9.67
C LEU A 259 -7.19 -18.35 8.36
N ASP A 260 -7.69 -19.54 8.06
CA ASP A 260 -7.35 -20.28 6.84
C ASP A 260 -7.85 -19.55 5.57
N VAL A 261 -9.09 -19.07 5.60
CA VAL A 261 -9.66 -18.22 4.53
C VAL A 261 -8.86 -16.95 4.33
N MET A 262 -8.48 -16.26 5.42
CA MET A 262 -7.67 -15.05 5.34
C MET A 262 -6.28 -15.34 4.74
N ALA A 263 -5.64 -16.42 5.17
CA ALA A 263 -4.33 -16.82 4.65
C ALA A 263 -4.38 -17.09 3.14
N HIS A 264 -5.41 -17.82 2.67
CA HIS A 264 -5.59 -18.13 1.25
C HIS A 264 -5.89 -16.88 0.41
N LEU A 265 -6.74 -15.96 0.91
CA LEU A 265 -6.98 -14.68 0.25
C LEU A 265 -5.70 -13.84 0.17
N CYS A 266 -4.97 -13.69 1.28
CA CYS A 266 -3.71 -12.94 1.32
C CYS A 266 -2.69 -13.52 0.34
N GLU A 267 -2.56 -14.85 0.26
CA GLU A 267 -1.66 -15.52 -0.67
C GLU A 267 -2.07 -15.30 -2.13
N MET A 268 -3.38 -15.32 -2.44
CA MET A 268 -3.87 -14.98 -3.77
C MET A 268 -3.56 -13.54 -4.17
N TYR A 269 -3.80 -12.57 -3.28
CA TYR A 269 -3.40 -11.18 -3.52
C TYR A 269 -1.89 -11.05 -3.68
N ARG A 270 -1.09 -11.74 -2.87
CA ARG A 270 0.38 -11.74 -2.97
C ARG A 270 0.87 -12.27 -4.32
N ARG A 271 0.31 -13.39 -4.81
CA ARG A 271 0.65 -13.98 -6.11
C ARG A 271 0.17 -13.14 -7.31
N SER A 272 -0.86 -12.32 -7.10
CA SER A 272 -1.39 -11.45 -8.15
C SER A 272 -0.50 -10.23 -8.44
N ILE A 273 0.44 -9.92 -7.54
CA ILE A 273 1.44 -8.88 -7.74
C ILE A 273 2.58 -9.50 -8.58
N PRO A 274 2.83 -9.00 -9.80
CA PRO A 274 3.94 -9.49 -10.61
C PRO A 274 5.25 -9.31 -9.84
N ALA A 275 6.08 -10.35 -9.81
CA ALA A 275 7.45 -10.19 -9.32
C ALA A 275 8.15 -9.12 -10.18
N GLU A 276 8.98 -8.26 -9.55
CA GLU A 276 9.77 -7.24 -10.25
C GLU A 276 10.46 -7.86 -11.47
N VAL A 277 9.94 -7.62 -12.67
CA VAL A 277 10.58 -8.08 -13.89
C VAL A 277 11.83 -7.22 -14.04
N PRO A 278 13.04 -7.80 -14.07
CA PRO A 278 14.21 -7.03 -14.42
C PRO A 278 13.95 -6.50 -15.84
N LEU A 279 13.85 -5.18 -15.97
CA LEU A 279 13.88 -4.52 -17.27
C LEU A 279 15.21 -4.92 -17.93
N MET A 280 15.16 -5.96 -18.76
CA MET A 280 16.23 -6.28 -19.68
C MET A 280 16.49 -5.00 -20.48
N PRO A 281 17.74 -4.49 -20.50
CA PRO A 281 18.03 -3.32 -21.30
C PRO A 281 17.66 -3.65 -22.75
N SER A 282 16.89 -2.77 -23.37
CA SER A 282 16.57 -2.86 -24.79
C SER A 282 17.86 -3.02 -25.58
N ALA A 283 18.01 -4.16 -26.25
CA ALA A 283 19.06 -4.36 -27.23
C ALA A 283 18.76 -3.47 -28.43
N GLY A 284 19.23 -2.22 -28.37
CA GLY A 284 19.02 -1.20 -29.39
C GLY A 284 20.25 -0.36 -29.70
N GLU A 285 21.44 -0.75 -29.27
CA GLU A 285 22.70 -0.15 -29.72
C GLU A 285 23.68 -1.26 -30.10
N ARG A 286 23.64 -1.67 -31.36
CA ARG A 286 24.77 -2.36 -31.99
C ARG A 286 25.15 -1.65 -33.28
N ARG A 287 26.22 -0.86 -33.12
CA ARG A 287 27.38 -0.73 -34.01
C ARG A 287 27.16 0.03 -35.32
N ILE A 288 27.40 1.33 -35.22
CA ILE A 288 28.26 2.02 -36.19
C ILE A 288 29.64 1.34 -36.08
N LEU A 289 29.97 0.49 -37.05
CA LEU A 289 31.34 0.06 -37.31
C LEU A 289 31.80 0.80 -38.55
N ASN A 290 32.75 1.71 -38.33
CA ASN A 290 33.64 2.25 -39.34
C ASN A 290 34.29 1.09 -40.10
N GLU A 291 34.29 1.15 -41.43
CA GLU A 291 35.34 0.53 -42.24
C GLU A 291 35.95 1.58 -43.19
N PRO A 292 37.26 1.46 -43.49
CA PRO A 292 38.07 2.53 -44.07
C PRO A 292 38.08 2.53 -45.60
N GLU A 293 38.56 3.64 -46.16
CA GLU A 293 38.87 3.86 -47.57
C GLU A 293 39.63 2.70 -48.22
N VAL A 294 39.16 2.25 -49.40
CA VAL A 294 40.01 1.79 -50.50
C VAL A 294 39.35 2.17 -51.83
N SER A 295 39.99 3.08 -52.58
CA SER A 295 39.67 3.44 -53.97
C SER A 295 40.03 2.33 -54.96
N PRO A 296 39.52 2.40 -56.19
CA PRO A 296 40.37 2.94 -57.26
C PRO A 296 39.73 4.08 -58.06
#